data_AF-A0A237J1R0-F1
#
_entry.id   AF-A0A237J1R0-F1
#
_cell.length_a   1.000
_cell.length_b   1.000
_cell.length_c   1.000
_cell.angle_alpha   90.00
_cell.angle_beta   90.00
_cell.angle_gamma   90.00
#
_symmetry.space_group_name_H-M   'P 1'
#
loop_
_entity.id
_entity.type
_entity.pdbx_description
1 polymer ?
#
loop_
_entity_poly.entity_id
_entity_poly.type
_entity_poly.pdbx_seq_one_letter_code
_entity_poly.pdbx_strand_id
1 'polypeptide(L)'
;MPNSESTKPKTFEIDCLVGEKHAYEIKWWDATTDGDHITKEHTRIKVIHNKGYIPIRLMFYYPNRTQAIKIQQTLETLYNGIGGKYYYGDSAWEHLRAVTGIDLLSILTDIANKKTGVKSK
;
A
#
# COMPACT_ATOMS: atom_id res chain seq x y z
N MET A 1 10.03 3.64 13.24
CA MET A 1 11.15 2.67 13.29
C MET A 1 12.47 3.35 12.95
N PRO A 2 13.56 3.19 13.72
CA PRO A 2 14.87 3.70 13.33
C PRO A 2 15.36 3.12 12.00
N ASN A 3 15.93 3.97 11.14
CA ASN A 3 16.54 3.55 9.88
C ASN A 3 17.91 2.92 10.13
N SER A 4 18.06 1.64 9.80
CA SER A 4 19.31 0.88 9.91
C SER A 4 20.13 0.83 8.62
N GLU A 5 19.57 1.29 7.49
CA GLU A 5 20.12 1.06 6.15
C GLU A 5 20.75 2.33 5.54
N SER A 6 20.38 3.53 6.02
CA SER A 6 20.94 4.79 5.55
C SER A 6 20.91 5.90 6.62
N THR A 7 21.56 7.03 6.34
CA THR A 7 21.62 8.18 7.26
C THR A 7 20.36 9.05 7.21
N LYS A 8 19.57 8.97 6.13
CA LYS A 8 18.32 9.71 5.94
C LYS A 8 17.28 8.86 5.18
N PRO A 9 16.00 8.89 5.60
CA PRO A 9 15.47 9.55 6.80
C PRO A 9 15.96 8.88 8.09
N LYS A 10 15.90 9.55 9.25
CA LYS A 10 16.34 8.95 10.53
C LYS A 10 15.43 7.81 10.99
N THR A 11 14.16 7.91 10.64
CA THR A 11 13.11 6.95 10.99
C THR A 11 12.18 6.73 9.81
N PHE A 12 11.60 5.54 9.75
CA PHE A 12 10.48 5.20 8.88
C PHE A 12 9.22 4.97 9.70
N GLU A 13 8.08 5.39 9.17
CA GLU A 13 6.76 5.14 9.74
C GLU A 13 6.03 4.06 8.93
N ILE A 14 5.07 3.42 9.59
CA ILE A 14 4.12 2.49 8.99
C ILE A 14 2.73 2.99 9.38
N ASP A 15 1.74 2.84 8.49
CA ASP A 15 0.39 3.34 8.74
C ASP A 15 -0.31 2.53 9.82
N CYS A 16 -0.14 1.21 9.78
CA CYS A 16 -0.61 0.33 10.84
C CYS A 16 0.16 -0.99 10.90
N LEU A 17 0.12 -1.64 12.06
CA LEU A 17 0.57 -3.00 12.28
C LEU A 17 -0.67 -3.87 12.55
N VAL A 18 -0.90 -4.89 11.73
CA VAL A 18 -2.02 -5.83 11.91
C VAL A 18 -1.47 -7.19 12.34
N GLY A 19 -2.00 -7.71 13.44
CA GLY A 19 -1.40 -8.84 14.14
C GLY A 19 0.00 -8.48 14.63
N GLU A 20 0.92 -9.45 14.60
CA GLU A 20 2.27 -9.25 15.14
C GLU A 20 3.30 -8.84 14.07
N LYS A 21 3.04 -9.14 12.79
CA LYS A 21 4.07 -9.04 11.74
C LYS A 21 3.68 -8.21 10.53
N HIS A 22 2.40 -7.97 10.25
CA HIS A 22 2.00 -7.33 9.00
C HIS A 22 2.03 -5.80 9.11
N ALA A 23 3.08 -5.18 8.57
CA ALA A 23 3.30 -3.74 8.61
C ALA A 23 2.81 -3.10 7.31
N TYR A 24 1.75 -2.30 7.39
CA TYR A 24 1.06 -1.76 6.21
C TYR A 24 1.54 -0.36 5.84
N GLU A 25 1.65 -0.15 4.53
CA GLU A 25 1.51 1.14 3.85
C GLU A 25 0.17 1.12 3.10
N ILE A 26 -0.70 2.09 3.36
CA ILE A 26 -2.01 2.21 2.75
C ILE A 26 -2.02 3.43 1.83
N LYS A 27 -2.45 3.22 0.58
CA LYS A 27 -2.61 4.26 -0.42
C LYS A 27 -4.00 4.18 -1.03
N TRP A 28 -4.69 5.32 -1.11
CA TRP A 28 -5.90 5.42 -1.92
C TRP A 28 -5.53 5.38 -3.40
N TRP A 29 -4.73 6.33 -3.85
CA TRP A 29 -4.19 6.41 -5.19
C TRP A 29 -2.74 6.91 -5.10
N ASP A 30 -1.79 6.17 -5.67
CA ASP A 30 -0.41 6.64 -5.80
C ASP A 30 -0.10 7.11 -7.22
N ALA A 31 0.21 8.40 -7.34
CA ALA A 31 0.57 9.05 -8.59
C ALA A 31 2.07 9.33 -8.70
N THR A 32 2.92 8.71 -7.87
CA THR A 32 4.38 8.86 -7.86
C THR A 32 4.96 8.70 -9.26
N THR A 33 5.76 9.68 -9.68
CA THR A 33 6.42 9.73 -10.99
C THR A 33 7.94 9.81 -10.93
N ASP A 34 8.55 9.95 -9.75
CA ASP A 34 10.01 10.06 -9.64
C ASP A 34 10.66 8.79 -9.06
N GLY A 35 11.95 8.59 -9.40
CA GLY A 35 12.73 7.44 -8.96
C GLY A 35 13.32 7.57 -7.55
N ASP A 36 13.36 8.78 -6.98
CA ASP A 36 13.84 9.00 -5.60
C ASP A 36 12.89 8.32 -4.59
N HIS A 37 11.59 8.36 -4.87
CA HIS A 37 10.59 7.61 -4.10
C HIS A 37 10.83 6.09 -4.12
N ILE A 38 11.32 5.50 -5.22
CA ILE A 38 11.63 4.06 -5.30
C ILE A 38 12.76 3.71 -4.34
N THR A 39 13.86 4.48 -4.36
CA THR A 39 15.02 4.21 -3.50
C THR A 39 14.67 4.33 -2.02
N LYS A 40 13.87 5.34 -1.66
CA LYS A 40 13.38 5.52 -0.30
C LYS A 40 12.49 4.37 0.13
N GLU A 41 11.56 3.95 -0.72
CA GLU A 41 10.65 2.85 -0.43
C GLU A 41 11.40 1.51 -0.31
N HIS A 42 12.38 1.26 -1.18
CA HIS A 42 13.25 0.08 -1.08
C HIS A 42 14.01 0.04 0.25
N THR A 43 14.53 1.19 0.70
CA THR A 43 15.22 1.30 2.00
C THR A 43 14.24 1.04 3.15
N ARG A 44 13.03 1.61 3.06
CA ARG A 44 11.97 1.46 4.07
C ARG A 44 11.57 -0.02 4.24
N ILE A 45 11.26 -0.73 3.16
CA ILE A 45 10.84 -2.13 3.23
C ILE A 45 11.95 -3.05 3.75
N LYS A 46 13.22 -2.73 3.48
CA LYS A 46 14.38 -3.44 4.06
C LYS A 46 14.45 -3.26 5.56
N VAL A 47 14.32 -2.03 6.07
CA VAL A 47 14.30 -1.76 7.52
C VAL A 47 13.16 -2.53 8.20
N ILE A 48 11.96 -2.53 7.59
CA ILE A 48 10.78 -3.23 8.12
C ILE A 48 11.06 -4.74 8.18
N HIS A 49 11.54 -5.31 7.07
CA HIS A 49 11.89 -6.74 6.97
C HIS A 49 12.96 -7.14 7.98
N ASN A 50 14.05 -6.37 8.08
CA ASN A 50 15.17 -6.66 8.99
C ASN A 50 14.77 -6.59 10.47
N LYS A 51 13.66 -5.89 10.78
CA LYS A 51 13.05 -5.87 12.12
C LYS A 51 12.07 -7.02 12.36
N GLY A 52 11.94 -7.96 11.42
CA GLY A 52 11.10 -9.16 11.54
C GLY A 52 9.65 -8.99 11.10
N TYR A 53 9.31 -7.86 10.46
CA TYR A 53 7.97 -7.58 9.96
C TYR A 53 7.84 -7.92 8.46
N ILE A 54 6.63 -8.18 8.02
CA ILE A 54 6.27 -8.39 6.62
C ILE A 54 5.74 -7.04 6.09
N PRO A 55 6.48 -6.34 5.21
CA PRO A 55 6.00 -5.11 4.61
C PRO A 55 4.86 -5.42 3.64
N ILE A 56 3.73 -4.74 3.81
CA ILE A 56 2.56 -4.86 2.96
C ILE A 56 2.20 -3.51 2.39
N ARG A 57 2.05 -3.43 1.07
CA ARG A 57 1.51 -2.27 0.40
C ARG A 57 0.10 -2.55 -0.08
N LEU A 58 -0.83 -1.69 0.31
CA LEU A 58 -2.25 -1.82 0.01
C LEU A 58 -2.71 -0.56 -0.73
N MET A 59 -2.96 -0.67 -2.05
CA MET A 59 -3.30 0.48 -2.90
C MET A 59 -4.66 0.33 -3.60
N PHE A 60 -5.68 1.09 -3.21
CA PHE A 60 -7.04 0.86 -3.72
C PHE A 60 -7.26 1.23 -5.19
N TYR A 61 -6.58 2.25 -5.70
CA TYR A 61 -6.71 2.72 -7.08
C TYR A 61 -5.37 2.72 -7.79
N TYR A 62 -5.31 2.03 -8.94
CA TYR A 62 -4.11 1.94 -9.76
C TYR A 62 -3.93 3.21 -10.60
N PRO A 63 -2.69 3.71 -10.79
CA PRO A 63 -2.47 4.89 -11.61
C PRO A 63 -2.70 4.62 -13.10
N ASN A 64 -3.17 5.65 -13.80
CA ASN A 64 -3.40 5.60 -15.26
C ASN A 64 -2.22 6.17 -16.07
N ARG A 65 -1.29 6.88 -15.43
CA ARG A 65 -0.13 7.48 -16.12
C ARG A 65 0.96 6.43 -16.32
N THR A 66 1.41 6.25 -17.56
CA THR A 66 2.43 5.24 -17.93
C THR A 66 3.67 5.24 -17.05
N GLN A 67 4.18 6.43 -16.68
CA GLN A 67 5.34 6.55 -15.79
C GLN A 67 5.05 6.02 -14.39
N ALA A 68 3.91 6.40 -13.80
CA ALA A 68 3.49 5.92 -12.49
C ALA A 68 3.25 4.40 -12.50
N ILE A 69 2.65 3.86 -13.58
CA ILE A 69 2.46 2.40 -13.76
C ILE A 69 3.79 1.66 -13.66
N LYS A 70 4.82 2.10 -14.39
CA LYS A 70 6.17 1.47 -14.36
C LYS A 70 6.80 1.51 -12.96
N ILE A 71 6.58 2.60 -12.24
CA ILE A 71 7.07 2.75 -10.87
C ILE A 71 6.36 1.76 -9.94
N GLN A 72 5.02 1.67 -10.00
CA GLN A 72 4.28 0.73 -9.15
C GLN A 72 4.65 -0.73 -9.45
N GLN A 73 4.89 -1.10 -10.71
CA GLN A 73 5.41 -2.44 -11.08
C GLN A 73 6.79 -2.72 -10.49
N THR A 74 7.66 -1.71 -10.48
CA THR A 74 8.98 -1.82 -9.85
C THR A 74 8.84 -2.01 -8.34
N LEU A 75 7.97 -1.23 -7.69
CA LEU A 75 7.69 -1.37 -6.26
C LEU A 75 7.11 -2.75 -5.93
N GLU A 76 6.15 -3.24 -6.70
CA GLU A 76 5.59 -4.59 -6.54
C GLU A 76 6.69 -5.66 -6.57
N THR A 77 7.60 -5.59 -7.54
CA THR A 77 8.75 -6.50 -7.63
C THR A 77 9.65 -6.41 -6.40
N LEU A 78 9.90 -5.21 -5.88
CA LEU A 78 10.72 -4.99 -4.68
C LEU A 78 10.07 -5.57 -3.41
N TYR A 79 8.77 -5.33 -3.23
CA TYR A 79 8.01 -5.89 -2.10
C TYR A 79 8.02 -7.41 -2.13
N ASN A 80 7.72 -8.01 -3.29
CA ASN A 80 7.70 -9.46 -3.44
C ASN A 80 9.11 -10.07 -3.24
N GLY A 81 10.14 -9.40 -3.76
CA GLY A 81 11.54 -9.86 -3.66
C GLY A 81 12.08 -9.94 -2.24
N ILE A 82 11.51 -9.19 -1.28
CA ILE A 82 11.88 -9.24 0.13
C ILE A 82 10.89 -10.04 0.99
N GLY A 83 9.98 -10.80 0.36
CA GLY A 83 8.95 -11.57 1.07
C GLY A 83 7.78 -10.74 1.60
N GLY A 84 7.69 -9.46 1.21
CA GLY A 84 6.54 -8.60 1.43
C GLY A 84 5.35 -8.94 0.54
N LYS A 85 4.30 -8.12 0.63
CA LYS A 85 3.09 -8.24 -0.19
C LYS A 85 2.72 -6.90 -0.82
N TYR A 86 2.17 -6.96 -2.02
CA TYR A 86 1.73 -5.78 -2.76
C TYR A 86 0.35 -6.06 -3.35
N TYR A 87 -0.64 -5.29 -2.93
CA TYR A 87 -2.02 -5.42 -3.40
C TYR A 87 -2.47 -4.11 -4.03
N TYR A 88 -3.17 -4.21 -5.15
CA TYR A 88 -3.79 -3.05 -5.77
C TYR A 88 -5.13 -3.34 -6.46
N GLY A 89 -5.94 -2.30 -6.63
CA GLY A 89 -7.25 -2.43 -7.27
C GLY A 89 -8.12 -3.45 -6.55
N ASP A 90 -8.76 -4.35 -7.30
CA ASP A 90 -9.65 -5.38 -6.76
C ASP A 90 -8.97 -6.23 -5.69
N SER A 91 -7.71 -6.63 -5.89
CA SER A 91 -6.95 -7.42 -4.91
C SER A 91 -6.74 -6.68 -3.58
N ALA A 92 -6.67 -5.34 -3.58
CA ALA A 92 -6.56 -4.56 -2.36
C ALA A 92 -7.90 -4.54 -1.58
N TRP A 93 -9.02 -4.43 -2.30
CA TRP A 93 -10.35 -4.49 -1.69
C TRP A 93 -10.64 -5.87 -1.10
N GLU A 94 -10.34 -6.93 -1.86
CA GLU A 94 -10.47 -8.31 -1.42
C GLU A 94 -9.60 -8.60 -0.20
N HIS A 95 -8.34 -8.17 -0.22
CA HIS A 95 -7.42 -8.33 0.92
C HIS A 95 -7.93 -7.62 2.17
N LEU A 96 -8.38 -6.36 2.05
CA LEU A 96 -8.96 -5.63 3.18
C LEU A 96 -10.17 -6.35 3.75
N ARG A 97 -11.08 -6.84 2.89
CA ARG A 97 -12.26 -7.60 3.33
C ARG A 97 -11.87 -8.92 3.99
N ALA A 98 -10.88 -9.63 3.47
CA ALA A 98 -10.39 -10.88 4.06
C ALA A 98 -9.75 -10.66 5.44
N VAL A 99 -8.98 -9.59 5.61
CA VAL A 99 -8.28 -9.29 6.88
C VAL A 99 -9.22 -8.72 7.94
N THR A 100 -10.21 -7.92 7.55
CA THR A 100 -11.05 -7.17 8.50
C THR A 100 -12.48 -7.68 8.62
N GLY A 101 -12.96 -8.48 7.66
CA GLY A 101 -14.37 -8.82 7.51
C GLY A 101 -15.25 -7.69 6.97
N ILE A 102 -14.68 -6.52 6.65
CA ILE A 102 -15.42 -5.31 6.26
C ILE A 102 -15.38 -5.13 4.74
N ASP A 103 -16.55 -5.01 4.11
CA ASP A 103 -16.66 -4.61 2.70
C ASP A 103 -16.66 -3.08 2.56
N LEU A 104 -15.47 -2.49 2.66
CA LEU A 104 -15.31 -1.04 2.61
C LEU A 104 -15.73 -0.44 1.26
N LEU A 105 -15.52 -1.16 0.15
CA LEU A 105 -15.89 -0.70 -1.18
C LEU A 105 -17.42 -0.55 -1.31
N SER A 106 -18.18 -1.53 -0.81
CA SER A 106 -19.65 -1.43 -0.77
C SER A 106 -20.10 -0.26 0.09
N ILE A 107 -19.51 -0.07 1.27
CA ILE A 107 -19.86 1.03 2.18
C ILE A 107 -19.62 2.39 1.49
N LEU A 108 -18.48 2.58 0.84
CA LEU A 108 -18.15 3.82 0.15
C LEU A 108 -19.06 4.06 -1.06
N THR A 109 -19.37 3.01 -1.82
CA THR A 109 -20.31 3.06 -2.95
C THR A 109 -21.72 3.48 -2.49
N ASP A 110 -22.20 2.92 -1.39
CA ASP A 110 -23.49 3.27 -0.81
C ASP A 110 -23.54 4.73 -0.35
N ILE A 111 -22.47 5.22 0.27
CA ILE A 111 -22.34 6.63 0.68
C ILE A 111 -22.37 7.53 -0.57
N ALA A 112 -21.65 7.15 -1.63
CA ALA A 112 -21.62 7.91 -2.88
C ALA A 112 -23.00 7.98 -3.54
N ASN A 113 -23.69 6.84 -3.68
CA ASN A 113 -25.02 6.74 -4.26
C ASN A 113 -26.06 7.58 -3.51
N LYS A 114 -26.04 7.52 -2.16
CA LYS A 114 -26.92 8.34 -1.31
C LYS A 114 -26.68 9.84 -1.51
N LYS A 115 -25.43 10.27 -1.70
CA LYS A 115 -25.09 11.68 -1.95
C LYS A 115 -25.51 12.16 -3.34
N THR A 116 -25.44 11.31 -4.35
CA THR A 116 -25.75 11.66 -5.74
C THR A 116 -27.22 11.47 -6.11
N GLY A 117 -28.05 10.94 -5.20
CA GLY A 117 -29.46 10.63 -5.47
C GLY A 117 -29.64 9.43 -6.41
N VAL A 118 -28.56 8.71 -6.72
CA VAL A 118 -28.61 7.49 -7.52
C VAL A 118 -29.15 6.38 -6.62
N LYS A 119 -30.31 5.82 -6.96
CA LYS A 119 -30.84 4.64 -6.25
C LYS A 119 -29.95 3.44 -6.58
N SER A 120 -29.43 2.78 -5.54
CA SER A 120 -28.79 1.46 -5.67
C SER A 120 -29.76 0.50 -6.38
N LYS A 121 -29.30 -0.17 -7.44
CA LYS A 121 -30.07 -1.18 -8.17
C LYS A 121 -30.22 -2.46 -7.35
#